data_AF-A0A8S1Y5A5-F1
#
_entry.id   AF-A0A8S1Y5A5-F1
#
_cell.length_a   1.000
_cell.length_b   1.000
_cell.length_c   1.000
_cell.angle_alpha   90.00
_cell.angle_beta   90.00
_cell.angle_gamma   90.00
#
_symmetry.space_group_name_H-M   'P 1'
#
loop_
_entity.id
_entity.type
_entity.pdbx_description
1 polymer ?
#
loop_
_entity_poly.entity_id
_entity_poly.type
_entity_poly.pdbx_seq_one_letter_code
_entity_poly.pdbx_strand_id
1 'polypeptide(L)'
;MHQIYMKKQYYLTFDSWISHQGQLILTQTLSTIDTGILFTNSESKSFIYNAQLITNATTNQFWSTLLVKNSYLNLFIRLDSMSFDTQIVYSKLGEILLAQVGLIMSILMVLSFTSWITQT
;
A
#
# COMPACT_ATOMS: atom_id res chain seq x y z
N MET A 1 21.92 -14.10 5.48
CA MET A 1 21.00 -13.36 6.38
C MET A 1 19.70 -14.12 6.49
N HIS A 2 19.40 -14.73 7.65
CA HIS A 2 18.11 -15.35 7.92
C HIS A 2 17.19 -14.29 8.54
N GLN A 3 16.15 -13.89 7.82
CA GLN A 3 15.15 -12.94 8.32
C GLN A 3 14.17 -13.72 9.21
N ILE A 4 14.22 -13.46 10.53
CA ILE A 4 13.33 -14.11 11.49
C ILE A 4 11.95 -13.44 11.38
N TYR A 5 10.99 -14.17 10.82
CA TYR A 5 9.59 -13.74 10.78
C TYR A 5 8.94 -13.95 12.15
N MET A 6 9.01 -12.94 13.02
CA MET A 6 8.25 -12.91 14.27
C MET A 6 6.76 -12.71 13.95
N LYS A 7 5.97 -13.79 14.03
CA LYS A 7 4.52 -13.74 13.85
C LYS A 7 3.88 -13.24 15.15
N LYS A 8 3.19 -12.09 15.10
CA LYS A 8 2.54 -11.50 16.27
C LYS A 8 1.42 -12.42 16.76
N GLN A 9 1.53 -12.91 17.99
CA GLN A 9 0.53 -13.76 18.64
C GLN A 9 -0.27 -12.93 19.64
N TYR A 10 -1.57 -13.16 19.69
CA TYR A 10 -2.49 -12.49 20.61
C TYR A 10 -3.06 -13.52 21.57
N TYR A 11 -2.97 -13.23 22.86
CA TYR A 11 -3.47 -14.09 23.93
C TYR A 11 -4.70 -13.42 24.54
N LEU A 12 -5.75 -14.21 24.75
CA LEU A 12 -6.98 -13.77 25.44
C LEU A 12 -7.06 -14.50 26.77
N THR A 13 -7.15 -13.74 27.84
CA THR A 13 -7.47 -14.24 29.18
C THR A 13 -8.94 -13.92 29.47
N PHE A 14 -9.65 -14.76 30.21
CA PHE A 14 -11.01 -14.48 30.64
C PHE A 14 -11.03 -14.36 32.17
N ASP A 15 -11.45 -13.21 32.67
CA ASP A 15 -11.55 -12.92 34.09
C ASP A 15 -12.97 -12.39 34.41
N SER A 16 -13.53 -12.86 35.52
CA SER A 16 -14.86 -12.46 36.02
C SER A 16 -14.96 -11.00 36.48
N TRP A 17 -13.84 -10.29 36.62
CA TRP A 17 -13.79 -8.88 37.04
C TRP A 17 -13.37 -7.92 35.91
N ILE A 18 -12.71 -8.46 34.89
CA ILE A 18 -12.09 -7.69 33.80
C ILE A 18 -12.82 -7.96 32.48
N SER A 19 -13.20 -6.87 31.82
CA SER A 19 -13.78 -6.84 30.48
C SER A 19 -12.69 -6.56 29.47
N HIS A 20 -12.48 -7.48 28.54
CA HIS A 20 -11.53 -7.31 27.46
C HIS A 20 -12.18 -6.54 26.31
N GLN A 21 -11.50 -5.49 25.86
CA GLN A 21 -11.92 -4.68 24.72
C GLN A 21 -10.88 -4.82 23.60
N GLY A 22 -11.31 -5.30 22.44
CA GLY A 22 -10.50 -5.33 21.23
C GLY A 22 -11.04 -4.34 20.21
N GLN A 23 -10.18 -3.48 19.68
CA GLN A 23 -10.50 -2.62 18.55
C GLN A 23 -9.60 -2.97 17.37
N LEU A 24 -10.21 -3.46 16.29
CA LEU A 24 -9.54 -3.68 15.02
C LEU A 24 -9.70 -2.42 14.17
N ILE A 25 -8.59 -1.75 13.86
CA ILE A 25 -8.51 -0.60 12.99
C ILE A 25 -7.96 -1.06 11.64
N LEU A 26 -8.76 -0.90 10.60
CA LEU A 26 -8.37 -1.16 9.22
C LEU A 26 -8.18 0.17 8.51
N THR A 27 -6.95 0.45 8.08
CA THR A 27 -6.61 1.65 7.33
C THR A 27 -6.65 1.35 5.84
N GLN A 28 -7.55 2.01 5.13
CA GLN A 28 -7.66 1.91 3.67
C GLN A 28 -6.87 3.02 3.00
N THR A 29 -6.19 2.67 1.91
CA THR A 29 -5.50 3.62 1.02
C THR A 29 -6.04 3.46 -0.39
N LEU A 30 -6.10 4.58 -1.11
CA LEU A 30 -6.38 4.63 -2.54
C LEU A 30 -5.09 5.00 -3.27
N SER A 31 -4.63 4.14 -4.17
CA SER A 31 -3.45 4.41 -5.01
C SER A 31 -3.89 4.62 -6.45
N THR A 32 -3.40 5.70 -7.04
CA THR A 32 -3.56 6.00 -8.45
C THR A 32 -2.27 5.59 -9.17
N ILE A 33 -2.38 4.58 -10.03
CA ILE A 33 -1.28 4.07 -10.84
C ILE A 33 -1.40 4.69 -12.23
N ASP A 34 -0.41 5.47 -12.63
CA ASP A 34 -0.31 5.96 -13.99
C ASP A 34 0.54 4.99 -14.81
N THR A 35 -0.10 4.36 -15.80
CA THR A 35 0.52 3.34 -16.66
C THR A 35 0.86 3.88 -18.04
N GLY A 36 0.52 5.15 -18.34
CA GLY A 36 0.59 5.72 -19.67
C GLY A 36 1.90 6.43 -19.97
N ILE A 37 2.48 6.15 -21.14
CA ILE A 37 3.27 7.16 -21.87
C ILE A 37 2.31 8.33 -22.10
N LEU A 38 2.54 9.49 -21.44
CA LEU A 38 1.72 10.71 -21.49
C LEU A 38 0.40 10.70 -20.67
N PHE A 39 0.35 10.10 -19.47
CA PHE A 39 -0.79 10.24 -18.53
C PHE A 39 -2.16 9.82 -19.08
N THR A 40 -2.22 9.04 -20.16
CA THR A 40 -3.45 8.74 -20.90
C THR A 40 -4.32 7.68 -20.23
N ASN A 41 -3.76 6.87 -19.31
CA ASN A 41 -4.48 5.82 -18.58
C ASN A 41 -4.05 5.78 -17.11
N SER A 42 -4.91 6.30 -16.24
CA SER A 42 -4.80 6.16 -14.79
C SER A 42 -5.74 5.06 -14.29
N GLU A 43 -5.22 4.14 -13.49
CA GLU A 43 -6.01 3.15 -12.75
C GLU A 43 -6.02 3.51 -11.27
N SER A 44 -7.20 3.58 -10.66
CA SER A 44 -7.34 3.73 -9.22
C SER A 44 -7.61 2.38 -8.56
N LYS A 45 -6.84 2.02 -7.54
CA LYS A 45 -7.02 0.79 -6.76
C LYS A 45 -7.09 1.13 -5.27
N SER A 46 -8.09 0.57 -4.60
CA SER A 46 -8.24 0.64 -3.15
C SER A 46 -7.73 -0.65 -2.51
N PHE A 47 -6.93 -0.53 -1.45
CA PHE A 47 -6.48 -1.67 -0.67
C PHE A 47 -6.34 -1.32 0.82
N ILE A 48 -6.37 -2.34 1.67
CA ILE A 48 -6.09 -2.19 3.10
C ILE A 48 -4.58 -2.12 3.26
N TYR A 49 -4.06 -0.94 3.61
CA TYR A 49 -2.64 -0.70 3.79
C TYR A 49 -2.15 -1.20 5.14
N ASN A 50 -2.98 -1.11 6.18
CA ASN A 50 -2.58 -1.40 7.54
C ASN A 50 -3.75 -1.95 8.37
N ALA A 51 -3.45 -2.91 9.25
CA ALA A 51 -4.38 -3.49 10.19
C ALA A 51 -3.77 -3.44 11.59
N GLN A 52 -4.41 -2.73 12.51
CA GLN A 52 -3.97 -2.58 13.89
C GLN A 52 -5.01 -3.14 14.84
N LEU A 53 -4.58 -4.00 15.77
CA LEU A 53 -5.41 -4.46 16.87
C LEU A 53 -4.95 -3.77 18.15
N ILE A 54 -5.83 -2.96 18.73
CA ILE A 54 -5.67 -2.34 20.03
C ILE A 54 -6.47 -3.15 21.03
N THR A 55 -5.83 -3.58 22.11
CA THR A 55 -6.49 -4.35 23.18
C THR A 55 -6.39 -3.59 24.48
N ASN A 56 -7.53 -3.31 25.10
CA ASN A 56 -7.62 -2.67 26.41
C ASN A 56 -8.35 -3.58 27.40
N ALA A 57 -7.97 -3.50 28.66
CA ALA A 57 -8.67 -4.16 29.76
C ALA A 57 -9.42 -3.09 30.57
N THR A 58 -10.69 -3.33 30.85
CA THR A 58 -11.56 -2.43 31.62
C THR A 58 -12.33 -3.21 32.67
N THR A 59 -13.04 -2.55 33.58
CA THR A 59 -13.88 -3.26 34.54
C THR A 59 -15.17 -3.75 33.87
N ASN A 60 -15.74 -4.86 34.36
CA ASN A 60 -17.00 -5.41 33.82
C ASN A 60 -18.21 -4.48 33.92
N GLN A 61 -18.13 -3.48 34.78
CA GLN A 61 -19.17 -2.47 34.98
C GLN A 61 -18.99 -1.25 34.06
N PHE A 62 -17.87 -1.09 33.36
CA PHE A 62 -17.58 0.10 32.55
C PHE A 62 -18.68 0.40 31.51
N TRP A 63 -19.20 -0.63 30.83
CA TRP A 63 -20.29 -0.50 29.85
C TRP A 63 -21.69 -0.75 30.44
N SER A 64 -21.79 -1.03 31.74
CA SER A 64 -23.07 -1.40 32.38
C SER A 64 -24.12 -0.28 32.30
N THR A 65 -23.67 0.97 32.25
CA THR A 65 -24.52 2.16 32.08
C THR A 65 -25.16 2.27 30.69
N LEU A 66 -24.51 1.70 29.67
CA LEU A 66 -24.96 1.77 28.27
C LEU A 66 -25.67 0.48 27.82
N LEU A 67 -25.26 -0.68 28.31
CA LEU A 67 -25.78 -1.99 27.89
C LEU A 67 -26.76 -2.62 28.90
N VAL A 68 -26.95 -2.00 30.08
CA VAL A 68 -27.80 -2.49 31.19
C VAL A 68 -27.44 -3.92 31.62
N LYS A 69 -26.23 -4.38 31.30
CA LYS A 69 -25.66 -5.70 31.64
C LYS A 69 -24.14 -5.60 31.72
N ASN A 70 -23.54 -6.51 32.49
CA ASN A 70 -22.09 -6.70 32.51
C ASN A 70 -21.62 -7.22 31.14
N SER A 71 -20.58 -6.60 30.60
CA SER A 71 -19.95 -7.04 29.35
C SER A 71 -18.55 -7.55 29.66
N TYR A 72 -18.23 -8.77 29.24
CA TYR A 72 -16.94 -9.42 29.47
C TYR A 72 -16.01 -9.31 28.24
N LEU A 73 -16.59 -9.13 27.05
CA LEU A 73 -15.88 -8.99 25.79
C LEU A 73 -16.57 -7.93 24.94
N ASN A 74 -15.82 -6.92 24.51
CA ASN A 74 -16.27 -5.92 23.56
C ASN A 74 -15.34 -5.91 22.35
N LEU A 75 -15.91 -6.05 21.15
CA LEU A 75 -15.17 -6.02 19.89
C LEU A 75 -15.68 -4.87 19.04
N PHE A 76 -14.76 -3.98 18.68
CA PHE A 76 -15.04 -2.84 17.81
C PHE A 76 -14.25 -3.00 16.51
N ILE A 77 -14.95 -2.83 15.38
CA ILE A 77 -14.31 -2.78 14.07
C ILE A 77 -14.42 -1.34 13.59
N ARG A 78 -13.27 -0.73 13.32
CA ARG A 78 -13.16 0.64 12.81
C ARG A 78 -12.47 0.61 11.45
N LEU A 79 -13.10 1.23 10.46
CA LEU A 79 -12.53 1.47 9.15
C LEU A 79 -12.15 2.95 9.06
N ASP A 80 -10.85 3.21 8.99
CA ASP A 80 -10.33 4.57 8.81
C ASP A 80 -9.84 4.73 7.36
N SER A 81 -10.41 5.72 6.66
CA SER A 81 -9.93 6.11 5.33
C SER A 81 -8.70 7.00 5.47
N MET A 82 -7.56 6.56 4.95
CA MET A 82 -6.40 7.42 4.73
C MET A 82 -6.36 7.83 3.25
N SER A 83 -6.61 9.12 2.99
CA SER A 83 -6.48 9.73 1.66
C SER A 83 -5.01 10.05 1.38
N PHE A 84 -4.16 9.05 1.21
CA PHE A 84 -2.83 9.25 0.66
C PHE A 84 -2.84 8.87 -0.81
N ASP A 85 -2.86 9.88 -1.68
CA ASP A 85 -2.73 9.68 -3.13
C ASP A 85 -1.28 9.27 -3.41
N THR A 86 -1.06 7.96 -3.49
CA THR A 86 0.28 7.41 -3.75
C THR A 86 0.41 7.25 -5.26
N GLN A 87 1.10 8.20 -5.90
CA GLN A 87 1.36 8.18 -7.34
C GLN A 87 2.55 7.26 -7.63
N ILE A 88 2.27 6.12 -8.25
CA ILE A 88 3.31 5.20 -8.72
C ILE A 88 3.57 5.52 -10.19
N VAL A 89 4.69 6.19 -10.48
CA VAL A 89 5.13 6.50 -11.85
C VAL A 89 6.09 5.40 -12.34
N TYR A 90 5.69 4.68 -13.38
CA TYR A 90 6.58 3.70 -14.02
C TYR A 90 7.65 4.40 -14.88
N SER A 91 8.93 4.16 -14.59
CA SER A 91 10.08 4.76 -15.32
C SER A 91 10.28 4.24 -16.75
N LYS A 92 9.32 3.52 -17.34
CA LYS A 92 9.42 2.94 -18.71
C LYS A 92 9.59 4.02 -19.78
N LEU A 93 9.12 5.24 -19.52
CA LEU A 93 9.33 6.41 -20.40
C LEU A 93 10.80 6.71 -20.65
N GLY A 94 11.65 6.60 -19.62
CA GLY A 94 13.09 6.82 -19.77
C GLY A 94 13.72 5.78 -20.69
N GLU A 95 13.47 4.50 -20.44
CA GLU A 95 14.04 3.39 -21.23
C GLU A 95 13.57 3.41 -22.70
N ILE A 96 12.29 3.66 -22.95
CA ILE A 96 11.74 3.65 -24.32
C ILE A 96 12.23 4.85 -25.14
N LEU A 97 12.26 6.06 -24.55
CA LEU A 97 12.80 7.24 -25.22
C LEU A 97 14.31 7.13 -25.47
N LEU A 98 15.07 6.67 -24.48
CA LEU A 98 16.51 6.44 -24.64
C LEU A 98 16.79 5.40 -25.73
N ALA A 99 16.00 4.33 -25.79
CA ALA A 99 16.12 3.31 -26.84
C ALA A 99 15.79 3.86 -28.24
N GLN A 100 14.73 4.66 -28.38
CA GLN A 100 14.37 5.29 -29.67
C GLN A 100 15.42 6.30 -30.13
N VAL A 101 15.91 7.16 -29.23
CA VAL A 101 16.96 8.13 -29.54
C VAL A 101 18.26 7.41 -29.93
N GLY A 102 18.61 6.35 -29.21
CA GLY A 102 19.77 5.51 -29.54
C GLY A 102 19.66 4.85 -30.92
N LEU A 103 18.48 4.39 -31.30
CA LEU A 103 18.22 3.76 -32.59
C LEU A 103 18.31 4.78 -33.76
N ILE A 104 17.76 5.97 -33.58
CA ILE A 104 17.88 7.08 -34.55
C ILE A 104 19.34 7.49 -34.73
N MET A 105 20.08 7.65 -33.63
CA MET A 105 21.52 7.96 -33.69
C MET A 105 22.33 6.88 -34.40
N SER A 106 22.00 5.60 -34.17
CA SER A 106 22.66 4.48 -34.84
C SER A 106 22.44 4.51 -36.36
N ILE A 107 21.21 4.80 -36.81
CA ILE A 107 20.89 4.93 -38.23
C ILE A 107 21.62 6.12 -38.86
N LEU A 108 21.67 7.27 -38.18
CA LEU A 108 22.40 8.45 -38.65
C LEU A 108 23.91 8.17 -38.78
N MET A 109 24.48 7.44 -37.83
CA MET A 109 25.89 7.01 -37.91
C MET A 109 26.13 6.12 -39.13
N VAL A 110 25.28 5.12 -39.38
CA VAL A 110 25.42 4.23 -40.54
C VAL A 110 25.32 5.02 -41.85
N LEU A 111 24.33 5.92 -41.97
CA LEU A 111 24.15 6.76 -43.15
C LEU A 111 25.37 7.66 -43.39
N SER A 112 25.88 8.31 -42.33
CA SER A 112 27.07 9.16 -42.42
C SER A 112 28.30 8.36 -42.87
N PHE A 113 28.49 7.15 -42.33
CA PHE A 113 29.59 6.26 -42.71
C PHE A 113 29.49 5.80 -44.17
N THR A 114 28.32 5.38 -44.62
CA THR A 114 28.12 5.02 -46.04
C THR A 114 28.32 6.20 -46.96
N SER A 115 27.88 7.40 -46.58
CA SER A 115 28.07 8.61 -47.39
C SER A 115 29.54 8.99 -47.52
N TRP A 116 30.33 8.79 -46.46
CA TRP A 116 31.77 9.03 -46.46
C TRP A 116 32.51 8.05 -47.38
N ILE A 117 32.17 6.76 -47.33
CA ILE A 117 32.74 5.75 -48.23
C ILE A 117 32.43 6.05 -49.70
N THR A 118 31.23 6.57 -50.00
CA THR A 118 30.87 6.90 -51.40
C THR A 118 31.56 8.15 -51.94
N GLN A 119 32.21 8.96 -51.10
CA GLN A 119 32.97 10.14 -51.49
C GLN A 119 34.48 9.88 -51.63
N THR A 120 34.98 8.74 -51.16
CA THR A 120 36.36 8.23 -51.36
C THR A 120 36.43 7.26 -52.51
#